data_AF-A0A7S0LUB4-F1
#
_entry.id   AF-A0A7S0LUB4-F1
#
_cell.length_a   1.000
_cell.length_b   1.000
_cell.length_c   1.000
_cell.angle_alpha   90.00
_cell.angle_beta   90.00
_cell.angle_gamma   90.00
#
_symmetry.space_group_name_H-M   'P 1'
#
loop_
_entity.id
_entity.type
_entity.pdbx_description
1 polymer ?
#
loop_
_entity_poly.entity_id
_entity_poly.type
_entity_poly.pdbx_seq_one_letter_code
_entity_poly.pdbx_strand_id
1 'polypeptide(L)'
;MPLDLKRKPHQPMSYAGVDISEDCFQVRCTGELFTDYEQYIEAIFQYQARQWTCALTGKNNLTYEEAQLSERLAHRKADEAFPEMYLETMCRIVHMSQLRLDELVDAVFRRLQCFLPGEVVEEVLE
;
A
#
# COMPACT_ATOMS: atom_id res chain seq x y z
N MET A 1 1.27 -2.75 2.98
CA MET A 1 1.75 -3.52 4.15
C MET A 1 3.23 -3.20 4.31
N PRO A 2 3.67 -2.79 5.52
CA PRO A 2 5.07 -2.45 5.77
C PRO A 2 6.02 -3.59 5.40
N LEU A 3 7.20 -3.22 4.93
CA LEU A 3 8.25 -4.14 4.53
C LEU A 3 9.29 -4.28 5.65
N ASP A 4 9.72 -5.53 5.88
CA ASP A 4 10.85 -5.86 6.75
C ASP A 4 12.20 -5.44 6.13
N LEU A 5 13.31 -5.54 6.90
CA LEU A 5 14.70 -5.31 6.44
C LEU A 5 15.05 -6.00 5.12
N LYS A 6 14.45 -7.17 4.85
CA LYS A 6 14.66 -7.94 3.62
C LYS A 6 13.71 -7.53 2.48
N ARG A 7 13.02 -6.40 2.62
CA ARG A 7 11.95 -5.92 1.72
C ARG A 7 10.83 -6.93 1.49
N LYS A 8 10.55 -7.75 2.52
CA LYS A 8 9.46 -8.73 2.47
C LYS A 8 8.24 -8.13 3.16
N PRO A 9 7.03 -8.33 2.61
CA PRO A 9 5.81 -7.95 3.30
C PRO A 9 5.68 -8.81 4.55
N HIS A 10 5.51 -8.16 5.70
CA HIS A 10 5.24 -8.87 6.94
C HIS A 10 3.87 -9.53 6.90
N GLN A 11 3.84 -10.84 7.13
CA GLN A 11 2.61 -11.61 7.24
C GLN A 11 2.35 -11.89 8.71
N PRO A 12 1.35 -11.23 9.32
CA PRO A 12 1.03 -11.49 10.71
C PRO A 12 0.54 -12.93 10.88
N MET A 13 0.97 -13.57 11.96
CA MET A 13 0.55 -14.92 12.31
C MET A 13 -0.98 -14.94 12.53
N SER A 14 -1.69 -15.79 11.79
CA SER A 14 -3.15 -15.90 11.88
C SER A 14 -3.58 -16.67 13.12
N TYR A 15 -4.69 -16.25 13.73
CA TYR A 15 -5.32 -16.83 14.92
C TYR A 15 -5.87 -18.25 14.77
N ALA A 16 -5.72 -18.87 13.59
CA ALA A 16 -6.47 -20.06 13.20
C ALA A 16 -6.20 -21.32 14.03
N GLY A 17 -5.32 -21.27 15.04
CA GLY A 17 -5.00 -22.39 15.91
C GLY A 17 -4.93 -22.08 17.41
N VAL A 18 -5.27 -20.86 17.85
CA VAL A 18 -5.23 -20.50 19.28
C VAL A 18 -6.63 -20.61 19.87
N ASP A 19 -6.79 -21.46 20.89
CA ASP A 19 -8.03 -21.57 21.63
C ASP A 19 -8.20 -20.33 22.54
N ILE A 20 -9.30 -19.60 22.36
CA ILE A 20 -9.59 -18.34 23.07
C ILE A 20 -9.90 -18.60 24.56
N SER A 21 -9.97 -19.88 24.96
CA SER A 21 -10.17 -20.29 26.35
C SER A 21 -8.94 -20.09 27.25
N GLU A 22 -7.76 -19.84 26.70
CA GLU A 22 -6.53 -19.62 27.46
C GLU A 22 -6.15 -18.12 27.54
N ASP A 23 -5.45 -17.73 28.61
CA ASP A 23 -4.90 -16.38 28.73
C ASP A 23 -3.90 -16.13 27.59
N CYS A 24 -4.26 -15.22 26.67
CA CYS A 24 -3.48 -14.91 25.48
C CYS A 24 -3.07 -13.44 25.43
N PHE A 25 -1.90 -13.17 24.86
CA PHE A 25 -1.34 -11.84 24.70
C PHE A 25 -1.55 -11.35 23.26
N GLN A 26 -2.17 -10.18 23.13
CA GLN A 26 -2.46 -9.59 21.82
C GLN A 26 -1.51 -8.44 21.49
N VAL A 27 -0.93 -8.46 20.29
CA VAL A 27 -0.19 -7.32 19.73
C VAL A 27 -1.19 -6.31 19.17
N ARG A 28 -1.16 -5.07 19.67
CA ARG A 28 -2.13 -4.03 19.28
C ARG A 28 -2.06 -3.65 17.80
N CYS A 29 -0.86 -3.62 17.22
CA CYS A 29 -0.63 -3.07 15.88
C CYS A 29 -0.87 -4.08 14.74
N THR A 30 -0.53 -5.35 14.95
CA THR A 30 -0.74 -6.44 13.98
C THR A 30 -1.97 -7.29 14.29
N GLY A 31 -2.45 -7.24 15.53
CA GLY A 31 -3.53 -8.04 16.05
C GLY A 31 -3.09 -9.40 16.59
N GLU A 32 -1.91 -9.90 16.22
CA GLU A 32 -1.46 -11.28 16.51
C GLU A 32 -1.63 -11.70 17.97
N LEU A 33 -2.05 -12.96 18.17
CA LEU A 33 -2.21 -13.58 19.48
C LEU A 33 -1.06 -14.54 19.74
N PHE A 34 -0.49 -14.43 20.94
CA PHE A 34 0.55 -15.30 21.46
C PHE A 34 0.08 -15.93 22.76
N THR A 35 0.31 -17.21 22.96
CA THR A 35 0.10 -17.89 24.25
C THR A 35 1.33 -17.75 25.15
N ASP A 36 2.51 -17.67 24.55
CA ASP A 36 3.78 -17.51 25.26
C ASP A 36 4.17 -16.03 25.40
N TYR A 37 4.59 -15.66 26.61
CA TYR A 37 4.94 -14.28 26.95
C TYR A 37 6.30 -13.85 26.37
N GLU A 38 7.27 -14.76 26.28
CA GLU A 38 8.58 -14.42 25.70
C GLU A 38 8.44 -14.10 24.21
N GLN A 39 7.72 -14.95 23.46
CA GLN A 39 7.41 -14.70 22.05
C GLN A 39 6.66 -13.37 21.84
N TYR A 40 5.70 -13.06 22.70
CA TYR A 40 4.97 -11.79 22.65
C TYR A 40 5.89 -10.58 22.80
N ILE A 41 6.81 -10.61 23.77
CA ILE A 41 7.77 -9.54 23.99
C ILE A 41 8.72 -9.39 22.81
N GLU A 42 9.24 -10.50 22.27
CA GLU A 42 10.13 -10.46 21.11
C GLU A 42 9.44 -9.83 19.90
N ALA A 43 8.18 -10.19 19.65
CA ALA A 43 7.37 -9.60 18.59
C ALA A 43 7.21 -8.09 18.79
N ILE A 44 6.89 -7.64 20.01
CA ILE A 44 6.81 -6.20 20.34
C ILE A 44 8.12 -5.49 20.05
N PHE A 45 9.27 -6.03 20.49
CA PHE A 45 10.57 -5.42 20.22
C PHE A 45 10.86 -5.34 18.72
N GLN A 46 10.49 -6.36 17.95
CA GLN A 46 10.63 -6.35 16.50
C GLN A 46 9.80 -5.24 15.82
N TYR A 47 8.56 -5.03 16.28
CA TYR A 47 7.69 -3.97 15.75
C TYR A 47 8.12 -2.56 16.15
N GLN A 48 8.69 -2.41 17.34
CA GLN A 48 9.24 -1.15 17.84
C GLN A 48 10.63 -0.83 17.27
N ALA A 49 11.36 -1.83 16.76
CA ALA A 49 12.63 -1.61 16.11
C ALA A 49 12.46 -0.78 14.83
N ARG A 50 13.36 0.19 14.60
CA ARG A 50 13.36 1.08 13.43
C ARG A 50 13.97 0.40 12.20
N GLN A 51 13.38 -0.71 11.80
CA GLN A 51 13.85 -1.54 10.69
C GLN A 51 12.85 -1.62 9.53
N TRP A 52 11.70 -0.97 9.68
CA TRP A 52 10.60 -1.06 8.75
C TRP A 52 10.72 -0.04 7.63
N THR A 53 10.24 -0.44 6.45
CA THR A 53 10.21 0.40 5.26
C THR A 53 8.78 0.48 4.72
N CYS A 54 8.33 1.68 4.40
CA CYS A 54 7.03 1.90 3.76
C CYS A 54 7.07 1.40 2.31
N ALA A 55 6.16 0.49 1.91
CA ALA A 55 6.17 -0.07 0.56
C ALA A 55 5.83 0.98 -0.52
N LEU A 56 4.96 1.94 -0.20
CA LEU A 56 4.48 2.96 -1.13
C LEU A 56 5.46 4.14 -1.29
N THR A 57 6.01 4.63 -0.18
CA THR A 57 6.88 5.82 -0.20
C THR A 57 8.37 5.51 -0.23
N GLY A 58 8.76 4.27 0.05
CA GLY A 58 10.16 3.86 0.13
C GLY A 58 10.92 4.40 1.35
N LYS A 59 10.26 5.13 2.26
CA LYS A 59 10.89 5.62 3.50
C LYS A 59 11.30 4.47 4.40
N ASN A 60 12.55 4.47 4.83
CA ASN A 60 13.17 3.45 5.69
C ASN A 60 13.38 3.98 7.12
N ASN A 61 13.86 3.10 8.01
CA ASN A 61 14.14 3.39 9.43
C ASN A 61 12.92 3.84 10.23
N LEU A 62 11.75 3.31 9.88
CA LEU A 62 10.50 3.55 10.58
C LEU A 62 10.21 2.39 11.54
N THR A 63 9.42 2.65 12.56
CA THR A 63 8.71 1.60 13.31
C THR A 63 7.58 1.02 12.47
N TYR A 64 7.04 -0.14 12.85
CA TYR A 64 5.95 -0.78 12.11
C TYR A 64 4.72 0.14 11.99
N GLU A 65 4.33 0.78 13.10
CA GLU A 65 3.17 1.67 13.15
C GLU A 65 3.38 2.92 12.29
N GLU A 66 4.56 3.54 12.35
CA GLU A 66 4.90 4.69 11.51
C GLU A 66 4.90 4.32 10.02
N ALA A 67 5.44 3.16 9.66
CA ALA A 67 5.41 2.67 8.29
C ALA A 67 3.96 2.45 7.81
N GLN A 68 3.10 1.85 8.64
CA GLN A 68 1.68 1.63 8.33
C GLN A 68 0.92 2.96 8.18
N LEU A 69 1.17 3.94 9.04
CA LEU A 69 0.61 5.29 8.93
C LEU A 69 1.07 5.97 7.65
N SER A 70 2.36 5.88 7.31
CA SER A 70 2.90 6.44 6.08
C SER A 70 2.28 5.80 4.83
N GLU A 71 1.97 4.51 4.87
CA GLU A 71 1.27 3.83 3.77
C GLU A 71 -0.16 4.34 3.61
N ARG A 72 -0.93 4.43 4.70
CA ARG A 72 -2.30 4.95 4.64
C ARG A 72 -2.36 6.38 4.11
N LEU A 73 -1.43 7.23 4.56
CA LEU A 73 -1.33 8.61 4.08
C LEU A 73 -0.91 8.68 2.61
N ALA A 74 0.01 7.82 2.17
CA ALA A 74 0.41 7.76 0.77
C ALA A 74 -0.74 7.29 -0.13
N HIS A 75 -1.50 6.28 0.31
CA HIS A 75 -2.68 5.79 -0.42
C HIS A 75 -3.72 6.89 -0.55
N ARG A 76 -4.08 7.54 0.56
CA ARG A 76 -5.04 8.66 0.55
C ARG A 76 -4.60 9.79 -0.39
N LYS A 77 -3.32 10.15 -0.39
CA LYS A 77 -2.79 11.16 -1.31
C LYS A 77 -2.87 10.71 -2.78
N ALA A 78 -2.65 9.44 -3.05
CA ALA A 78 -2.80 8.89 -4.40
C ALA A 78 -4.26 8.94 -4.85
N ASP A 79 -5.19 8.56 -3.98
CA ASP A 79 -6.64 8.60 -4.24
C ASP A 79 -7.13 10.05 -4.44
N GLU A 80 -6.64 11.00 -3.64
CA GLU A 80 -6.95 12.43 -3.78
C GLU A 80 -6.37 13.04 -5.06
N ALA A 81 -5.15 12.62 -5.45
CA ALA A 81 -4.48 13.14 -6.64
C ALA A 81 -5.06 12.56 -7.95
N PHE A 82 -5.55 11.32 -7.92
CA PHE A 82 -6.08 10.62 -9.08
C PHE A 82 -7.50 10.13 -8.84
N PRO A 83 -8.51 10.99 -9.10
CA PRO A 83 -9.91 10.59 -9.08
C PRO A 83 -10.20 9.37 -9.95
N GLU A 84 -11.16 8.56 -9.51
CA GLU A 84 -11.56 7.31 -10.18
C GLU A 84 -12.04 7.53 -11.64
N MET A 85 -12.51 8.72 -11.97
CA MET A 85 -12.90 9.10 -13.35
C MET A 85 -11.77 8.93 -14.37
N TYR A 86 -10.51 9.11 -13.95
CA TYR A 86 -9.37 8.95 -14.84
C TYR A 86 -8.94 7.50 -15.01
N LEU A 87 -9.39 6.61 -14.13
CA LEU A 87 -8.92 5.23 -14.02
C LEU A 87 -9.28 4.42 -15.26
N GLU A 88 -10.50 4.58 -15.79
CA GLU A 88 -10.93 3.94 -17.04
C GLU A 88 -10.07 4.37 -18.24
N THR A 89 -9.88 5.67 -18.42
CA THR A 89 -9.08 6.24 -19.52
C THR A 89 -7.62 5.80 -19.41
N MET A 90 -7.03 5.85 -18.22
CA MET A 90 -5.68 5.37 -17.97
C MET A 90 -5.56 3.88 -18.29
N CYS A 91 -6.48 3.04 -17.80
CA CYS A 91 -6.48 1.62 -18.09
C CYS A 91 -6.57 1.34 -19.59
N ARG A 92 -7.42 2.05 -20.34
CA ARG A 92 -7.52 1.90 -21.80
C ARG A 92 -6.22 2.23 -22.54
N ILE A 93 -5.52 3.28 -22.13
CA ILE A 93 -4.26 3.70 -22.75
C ILE A 93 -3.12 2.72 -22.42
N VAL A 94 -3.10 2.24 -21.17
CA VAL A 94 -2.07 1.30 -20.68
C VAL A 94 -2.31 -0.11 -21.22
N HIS A 95 -3.56 -0.51 -21.41
CA HIS A 95 -3.91 -1.84 -21.87
C HIS A 95 -3.33 -2.11 -23.26
N MET A 96 -2.51 -3.17 -23.36
CA MET A 96 -1.86 -3.62 -24.59
C MET A 96 -0.92 -2.59 -25.25
N SER A 97 -0.49 -1.55 -24.53
CA SER A 97 0.52 -0.65 -25.04
C SER A 97 1.87 -1.34 -25.17
N GLN A 98 2.53 -1.15 -26.31
CA GLN A 98 3.89 -1.66 -26.58
C GLN A 98 4.97 -0.60 -26.32
N LEU A 99 4.57 0.59 -25.85
CA LEU A 99 5.48 1.68 -25.54
C LEU A 99 6.34 1.37 -24.30
N ARG A 100 7.49 2.03 -24.21
CA ARG A 100 8.28 2.00 -22.97
C ARG A 100 7.53 2.72 -21.85
N LEU A 101 7.81 2.35 -20.61
CA LEU A 101 7.10 2.89 -19.44
C LEU A 101 7.15 4.42 -19.40
N ASP A 102 8.33 5.02 -19.61
CA ASP A 102 8.50 6.48 -19.58
C ASP A 102 7.65 7.18 -20.66
N GLU A 103 7.66 6.65 -21.88
CA GLU A 103 6.86 7.17 -23.01
C GLU A 103 5.36 7.03 -22.77
N LEU A 104 4.95 5.92 -22.14
CA LEU A 104 3.56 5.66 -21.78
C LEU A 104 3.07 6.63 -20.69
N VAL A 105 3.90 6.91 -19.69
CA VAL A 105 3.59 7.90 -18.64
C VAL A 105 3.38 9.29 -19.26
N ASP A 106 4.26 9.70 -20.17
CA ASP A 106 4.13 10.98 -20.88
C ASP A 106 2.88 11.03 -21.78
N ALA A 107 2.51 9.92 -22.41
CA ALA A 107 1.30 9.83 -23.23
C ALA A 107 0.03 9.93 -22.37
N VAL A 108 -0.02 9.20 -21.25
CA VAL A 108 -1.13 9.26 -20.29
C VAL A 108 -1.24 10.67 -19.70
N PHE A 109 -0.14 11.27 -19.26
CA PHE A 109 -0.14 12.61 -18.69
C PHE A 109 -0.68 13.67 -19.66
N ARG A 110 -0.21 13.66 -20.92
CA ARG A 110 -0.75 14.53 -21.98
C ARG A 110 -2.24 14.31 -22.21
N ARG A 111 -2.68 13.07 -22.24
CA ARG A 111 -4.09 12.73 -22.46
C ARG A 111 -4.97 13.21 -21.29
N LEU A 112 -4.50 13.07 -20.05
CA LEU A 112 -5.19 13.51 -18.83
C LEU A 112 -5.24 15.04 -18.69
N GLN A 113 -4.20 15.77 -19.14
CA GLN A 113 -4.20 17.24 -19.15
C GLN A 113 -5.34 17.84 -19.99
N CYS A 114 -5.83 17.13 -21.01
CA CYS A 114 -6.93 17.56 -21.85
C CYS A 114 -8.32 17.30 -21.24
N PHE A 115 -8.43 16.57 -20.12
CA PHE A 115 -9.71 16.36 -19.45
C PHE A 115 -9.97 17.49 -18.45
N LEU A 116 -10.65 18.54 -18.90
CA LEU A 116 -11.36 19.44 -17.99
C LEU A 116 -12.68 18.79 -17.59
N PRO A 117 -13.07 18.77 -16.30
CA PRO A 117 -14.37 18.25 -15.89
C PRO A 117 -15.48 19.10 -16.53
N GLY A 118 -16.09 18.58 -17.61
CA GLY A 118 -17.17 19.24 -18.35
C GLY A 118 -17.04 19.27 -19.87
N GLU A 119 -15.94 18.83 -20.48
CA GLU A 119 -15.85 18.74 -21.95
C GLU A 119 -16.52 17.47 -22.49
N VAL A 120 -17.48 17.66 -23.39
CA VAL A 120 -18.02 16.59 -24.25
C VAL A 120 -16.90 16.16 -25.19
N VAL A 121 -16.40 14.95 -24.98
CA VAL A 121 -15.47 14.32 -25.91
C VAL A 121 -16.28 13.93 -27.14
N GLU A 122 -16.17 14.71 -28.22
CA GLU A 122 -16.61 14.26 -29.54
C GLU A 122 -15.79 13.00 -29.89
N GLU A 123 -16.45 11.85 -29.92
CA GLU A 123 -15.88 10.63 -30.49
C GLU A 123 -15.64 10.88 -31.98
N VAL A 124 -14.45 11.36 -32.32
CA VAL A 124 -13.97 11.29 -33.70
C VAL A 124 -13.52 9.86 -33.93
N LEU A 125 -14.44 9.03 -34.40
CA LEU A 125 -14.18 7.75 -35.04
C LEU A 125 -13.57 8.01 -36.43
N GLU A 126 -12.27 7.78 -36.58
CA GLU A 126 -11.63 7.46 -37.86
C GLU A 126 -10.80 6.19 -37.72
#